data_AF-A0A410G2C0-F1
#
_entry.id   AF-A0A410G2C0-F1
#
_cell.length_a   1.000
_cell.length_b   1.000
_cell.length_c   1.000
_cell.angle_alpha   90.00
_cell.angle_beta   90.00
_cell.angle_gamma   90.00
#
_symmetry.space_group_name_H-M   'P 1'
#
loop_
_entity.id
_entity.type
_entity.pdbx_description
1 polymer ?
#
loop_
_entity_poly.entity_id
_entity_poly.type
_entity_poly.pdbx_seq_one_letter_code
_entity_poly.pdbx_strand_id
1 'polypeptide(L)'
;MNQFDLDHQYSLYLKRSGLKEAAMHEVQRIETKRAFFGACGQMLLLLRDDLGGMEDEDRAVATMHDMVIQCEQFWKDQLGIKTVMK
;
A
#
# COMPACT_ATOMS: atom_id res chain seq x y z
N MET A 1 2.93 -4.31 21.70
CA MET A 1 3.06 -4.81 20.31
C MET A 1 4.09 -3.96 19.61
N ASN A 2 5.04 -4.58 18.90
CA ASN A 2 6.09 -3.87 18.17
C ASN A 2 5.46 -3.11 17.00
N GLN A 3 5.77 -1.81 16.86
CA GLN A 3 5.19 -0.98 15.82
C GLN A 3 5.52 -1.46 14.40
N PHE A 4 6.60 -2.21 14.22
CA PHE A 4 7.04 -2.72 12.91
C PHE A 4 6.58 -4.15 12.60
N ASP A 5 5.84 -4.78 13.52
CA ASP A 5 5.29 -6.11 13.29
C ASP A 5 4.26 -6.10 12.14
N LEU A 6 4.37 -7.02 11.19
CA LEU A 6 3.53 -7.03 10.00
C LEU A 6 2.07 -7.40 10.29
N ASP A 7 1.81 -8.23 11.30
CA ASP A 7 0.44 -8.50 11.73
C ASP A 7 -0.18 -7.27 12.40
N HIS A 8 0.60 -6.51 13.18
CA HIS A 8 0.17 -5.20 13.67
C HIS A 8 -0.13 -4.23 12.52
N GLN A 9 0.74 -4.13 11.51
CA GLN A 9 0.49 -3.27 10.34
C GLN A 9 -0.73 -3.72 9.53
N TYR A 10 -0.97 -5.01 9.40
CA TYR A 10 -2.18 -5.55 8.77
C TYR A 10 -3.44 -5.10 9.53
N SER A 11 -3.44 -5.15 10.87
CA SER A 11 -4.55 -4.66 11.68
C SER A 11 -4.83 -3.16 11.47
N LEU A 12 -3.77 -2.35 11.32
CA LEU A 12 -3.89 -0.92 11.02
C LEU A 12 -4.42 -0.68 9.60
N TYR A 13 -3.97 -1.48 8.63
CA TYR A 13 -4.48 -1.44 7.26
C TYR A 13 -5.99 -1.68 7.24
N LEU A 14 -6.47 -2.74 7.89
CA LEU A 14 -7.90 -3.04 7.97
C LEU A 14 -8.69 -1.88 8.58
N LYS A 15 -8.17 -1.28 9.66
CA LYS A 15 -8.79 -0.10 10.28
C LYS A 15 -8.84 1.10 9.32
N ARG A 16 -7.76 1.38 8.59
CA ARG A 16 -7.65 2.51 7.65
C ARG A 16 -8.52 2.33 6.41
N SER A 17 -8.67 1.10 5.92
CA SER A 17 -9.54 0.77 4.79
C SER A 17 -11.01 0.58 5.17
N GLY A 18 -11.35 0.66 6.47
CA GLY A 18 -12.71 0.46 6.96
C GLY A 18 -13.18 -1.00 6.92
N LEU A 19 -12.26 -1.94 6.72
CA LEU A 19 -12.54 -3.37 6.64
C LEU A 19 -12.67 -3.98 8.04
N LYS A 20 -13.72 -4.78 8.23
CA LYS A 20 -13.95 -5.56 9.46
C LYS A 20 -13.66 -7.03 9.19
N GLU A 21 -12.52 -7.53 9.64
CA GLU A 21 -12.08 -8.91 9.36
C GLU A 21 -13.11 -9.97 9.78
N ALA A 22 -13.75 -9.79 10.93
CA ALA A 22 -14.79 -10.69 11.43
C ALA A 22 -16.06 -10.74 10.56
N ALA A 23 -16.27 -9.73 9.71
CA ALA A 23 -17.40 -9.68 8.78
C ALA A 23 -17.04 -10.20 7.37
N MET A 24 -15.78 -10.56 7.12
CA MET A 24 -15.35 -11.10 5.84
C MET A 24 -15.70 -12.58 5.73
N HIS A 25 -16.05 -13.01 4.52
CA HIS A 25 -16.04 -14.44 4.19
C HIS A 25 -14.61 -15.00 4.38
N GLU A 26 -14.50 -16.28 4.75
CA GLU A 26 -13.19 -16.90 5.04
C GLU A 26 -12.16 -16.71 3.91
N VAL A 27 -12.59 -16.93 2.66
CA VAL A 27 -11.74 -16.72 1.49
C VAL A 27 -11.28 -15.26 1.39
N GLN A 28 -12.16 -14.29 1.61
CA GLN A 28 -11.80 -12.87 1.56
C GLN A 28 -10.78 -12.53 2.65
N ARG A 29 -10.95 -13.06 3.86
CA ARG A 29 -10.00 -12.87 4.96
C ARG A 29 -8.61 -13.38 4.60
N ILE A 30 -8.54 -14.61 4.06
CA ILE A 30 -7.26 -15.23 3.66
C ILE A 30 -6.61 -14.43 2.54
N GLU A 31 -7.34 -14.12 1.48
CA GLU A 31 -6.79 -13.43 0.32
C GLU A 31 -6.42 -11.97 0.62
N THR A 32 -7.19 -11.27 1.46
CA THR A 32 -6.83 -9.91 1.91
C THR A 32 -5.51 -9.90 2.67
N LYS A 33 -5.30 -10.88 3.58
CA LYS A 33 -4.04 -11.00 4.31
C LYS A 33 -2.87 -11.36 3.39
N ARG A 34 -3.06 -12.32 2.47
CA ARG A 34 -2.03 -12.70 1.48
C ARG A 34 -1.64 -11.53 0.59
N ALA A 35 -2.63 -10.78 0.08
CA ALA A 35 -2.39 -9.60 -0.74
C ALA A 35 -1.62 -8.52 0.03
N PHE A 36 -1.98 -8.26 1.28
CA PHE A 36 -1.26 -7.30 2.14
C PHE A 36 0.21 -7.71 2.33
N PHE A 37 0.47 -8.96 2.73
CA PHE A 37 1.85 -9.43 2.95
C PHE A 37 2.67 -9.47 1.66
N GLY A 38 2.05 -9.86 0.53
CA GLY A 38 2.70 -9.84 -0.78
C GLY A 38 3.10 -8.42 -1.20
N ALA A 39 2.20 -7.45 -1.04
CA ALA A 39 2.48 -6.05 -1.33
C ALA A 39 3.59 -5.49 -0.41
N CYS A 40 3.51 -5.75 0.91
CA CYS A 40 4.56 -5.34 1.84
C CYS A 40 5.92 -5.93 1.47
N GLY A 41 5.99 -7.22 1.12
CA GLY A 41 7.23 -7.87 0.70
C GLY A 41 7.87 -7.17 -0.51
N GLN A 42 7.09 -6.91 -1.55
CA GLN A 42 7.57 -6.19 -2.73
C GLN A 42 8.01 -4.75 -2.40
N MET A 43 7.23 -4.03 -1.60
CA MET A 43 7.57 -2.65 -1.22
C MET A 43 8.82 -2.57 -0.34
N LEU A 44 9.06 -3.54 0.54
CA LEU A 44 10.28 -3.58 1.34
C LEU A 44 11.53 -3.76 0.49
N LEU A 45 11.47 -4.60 -0.56
CA LEU A 45 12.57 -4.76 -1.51
C LEU A 45 12.79 -3.48 -2.32
N LEU A 46 11.73 -2.94 -2.92
CA LEU A 46 11.78 -1.72 -3.73
C LEU A 46 12.33 -0.51 -2.96
N LEU A 47 11.84 -0.29 -1.73
CA LEU A 47 12.28 0.84 -0.91
C LEU A 47 13.72 0.67 -0.42
N ARG A 48 14.16 -0.56 -0.10
CA ARG A 48 15.50 -0.83 0.42
C ARG A 48 16.56 -0.82 -0.69
N ASP A 49 16.30 -1.55 -1.77
CA ASP A 49 17.31 -1.85 -2.79
C ASP A 49 17.34 -0.79 -3.89
N ASP A 50 16.18 -0.44 -4.43
CA ASP A 50 16.11 0.44 -5.60
C ASP A 50 16.13 1.91 -5.16
N LEU A 51 15.19 2.32 -4.29
CA LEU A 51 15.12 3.71 -3.82
C LEU A 51 16.25 4.06 -2.86
N GLY A 52 16.57 3.17 -1.91
CA GLY A 52 17.70 3.34 -1.01
C GLY A 52 19.06 3.34 -1.71
N GLY A 53 19.13 2.80 -2.93
CA GLY A 53 20.32 2.81 -3.78
C GLY A 53 20.48 4.06 -4.66
N MET A 54 19.52 4.98 -4.65
CA MET A 54 19.61 6.21 -5.45
C MET A 54 20.52 7.24 -4.78
N GLU A 55 21.54 7.72 -5.51
CA GLU A 55 22.45 8.76 -5.02
C GLU A 55 21.78 10.15 -4.93
N ASP A 56 20.78 10.40 -5.76
CA ASP A 56 20.01 11.64 -5.80
C ASP A 56 18.76 11.52 -4.91
N GLU A 57 18.84 12.11 -3.72
CA GLU A 57 17.77 12.08 -2.72
C GLU A 57 16.49 12.78 -3.20
N ASP A 58 16.60 13.92 -3.90
CA ASP A 58 15.44 14.66 -4.40
C ASP A 58 14.68 13.83 -5.43
N ARG A 59 15.42 13.13 -6.31
CA ARG A 59 14.83 12.21 -7.27
C ARG A 59 14.19 11.00 -6.59
N ALA A 60 14.78 10.47 -5.50
CA ALA A 60 14.20 9.37 -4.75
C ALA A 60 12.86 9.78 -4.11
N VAL A 61 12.80 10.96 -3.50
CA VAL A 61 11.56 11.53 -2.94
C VAL A 61 10.52 11.75 -4.02
N ALA A 62 10.89 12.32 -5.18
CA ALA A 62 9.98 12.51 -6.30
C ALA A 62 9.43 11.18 -6.83
N THR A 63 10.26 10.14 -6.88
CA THR A 63 9.86 8.79 -7.31
C THR A 63 8.87 8.17 -6.31
N MET A 64 9.11 8.32 -5.00
CA MET A 64 8.16 7.91 -3.98
C MET A 64 6.81 8.63 -4.09
N HIS A 65 6.84 9.94 -4.36
CA HIS A 65 5.62 10.71 -4.55
C HIS A 65 4.83 10.24 -5.78
N ASP A 66 5.52 9.94 -6.88
CA ASP A 66 4.89 9.40 -8.09
C ASP A 66 4.21 8.05 -7.84
N MET A 67 4.82 7.15 -7.08
CA MET A 67 4.18 5.88 -6.69
C MET A 67 2.89 6.09 -5.90
N VAL A 68 2.83 7.11 -5.02
CA VAL A 68 1.59 7.46 -4.31
C VAL A 68 0.53 7.94 -5.29
N ILE A 69 0.88 8.79 -6.25
CA ILE A 69 -0.03 9.27 -7.31
C ILE A 69 -0.58 8.09 -8.12
N GLN A 70 0.27 7.13 -8.49
CA GLN A 70 -0.15 5.92 -9.21
C GLN A 70 -1.18 5.11 -8.41
N CYS A 71 -0.97 4.91 -7.10
CA CYS A 71 -1.95 4.26 -6.23
C CYS A 71 -3.27 5.04 -6.14
N GLU A 72 -3.22 6.36 -6.00
CA GLU A 72 -4.41 7.21 -5.99
C GLU A 72 -5.19 7.11 -7.30
N GLN A 73 -4.48 7.15 -8.43
CA GLN A 73 -5.10 7.06 -9.75
C GLN A 73 -5.78 5.71 -9.95
N PHE A 74 -5.13 4.61 -9.56
CA PHE A 74 -5.74 3.28 -9.59
C PHE A 74 -7.09 3.27 -8.87
N TRP A 75 -7.18 3.83 -7.66
CA TRP A 75 -8.44 3.85 -6.91
C TRP A 75 -9.49 4.79 -7.50
N LYS A 76 -9.09 5.94 -8.05
CA LYS A 76 -10.00 6.81 -8.80
C LYS A 76 -10.61 6.05 -9.98
N ASP A 77 -9.82 5.28 -10.70
CA ASP A 77 -10.27 4.48 -11.82
C ASP A 77 -11.24 3.37 -11.37
N GLN A 78 -10.93 2.66 -10.27
CA GLN A 78 -11.84 1.65 -9.70
C GLN A 78 -13.19 2.23 -9.28
N LEU A 79 -13.21 3.48 -8.82
CA LEU A 79 -14.42 4.17 -8.37
C LEU A 79 -15.13 4.95 -9.49
N GLY A 80 -14.57 4.97 -10.70
CA GLY A 80 -15.10 5.75 -11.83
C GLY A 80 -15.04 7.27 -11.61
N ILE A 81 -14.16 7.75 -10.72
CA ILE A 81 -13.98 9.18 -10.45
C ILE A 81 -13.13 9.78 -11.58
N LYS A 82 -13.75 10.56 -12.48
CA LYS A 82 -13.02 11.30 -13.51
C LYS A 82 -12.25 12.46 -12.87
N THR A 83 -10.94 12.51 -13.07
CA THR A 83 -10.11 13.66 -12.70
C THR A 83 -10.59 14.89 -13.47
N VAL A 84 -11.27 15.82 -12.81
CA VAL A 84 -11.56 17.14 -13.38
C VAL A 84 -10.27 17.94 -13.27
N MET A 85 -9.53 18.07 -14.38
CA MET A 85 -8.44 19.04 -14.45
C MET A 85 -9.01 20.43 -14.19
N LYS A 86 -8.49 21.10 -13.15
CA LYS A 86 -8.65 22.55 -12.94
C LYS A 86 -7.39 23.24 -13.45
#